data_AF-A0A9N9HEM8-F1
#
_entry.id   AF-A0A9N9HEM8-F1
#
_cell.length_a   1.000
_cell.length_b   1.000
_cell.length_c   1.000
_cell.angle_alpha   90.00
_cell.angle_beta   90.00
_cell.angle_gamma   90.00
#
_symmetry.space_group_name_H-M   'P 1'
#
loop_
_entity.id
_entity.type
_entity.pdbx_description
1 polymer ?
#
loop_
_entity_poly.entity_id
_entity_poly.type
_entity_poly.pdbx_seq_one_letter_code
_entity_poly.pdbx_strand_id
1 'polypeptide(L)'
;PSFIVVASNLAGQLLALSYVMENTFLGLPGQARRFFVTARLLANLVWIVGSLRHISKHNHSQEIAKNLFGLLLKRLTHIQTEFGEDFNLNQLGDFQSRLQRAHDNTTVTTITPLFDYIESFVPPAVDFRNLLKRSDAVIIEPAYQSTTEQVFNSEFPLRIRIIADVFNVADTGSIGVQVTFPDQKVRQFWPPSSQFVLIKPFYYRLKTSIEISQSSWTAKCSIEIKIIRSFETDIPDLDECILRQTITRDVVSTTSGGTIALSKSILWDDSLRFGQTSLDN
;
A
#
# COMPACT_ATOMS: atom_id res chain seq x y z
N PRO A 1 10.40 22.24 14.31
CA PRO A 1 10.93 20.87 14.09
C PRO A 1 12.01 20.88 13.00
N SER A 2 13.15 20.20 13.19
CA SER A 2 14.15 20.09 12.13
C SER A 2 13.58 19.25 10.97
N PHE A 3 13.85 19.66 9.73
CA PHE A 3 13.46 18.96 8.49
C PHE A 3 13.63 17.44 8.60
N ILE A 4 14.72 17.01 9.26
CA ILE A 4 15.15 15.62 9.41
C ILE A 4 14.19 14.77 10.26
N VAL A 5 13.63 15.31 11.34
CA VAL A 5 12.66 14.58 12.19
C VAL A 5 11.35 14.36 11.44
N VAL A 6 11.05 15.25 10.49
CA VAL A 6 9.81 15.25 9.72
C VAL A 6 9.99 14.51 8.38
N ALA A 7 11.22 14.42 7.87
CA ALA A 7 11.55 13.87 6.55
C ALA A 7 11.12 12.41 6.37
N SER A 8 11.42 11.53 7.33
CA SER A 8 11.02 10.11 7.25
C SER A 8 9.49 9.95 7.19
N ASN A 9 8.75 10.70 8.02
CA ASN A 9 7.29 10.66 8.02
C ASN A 9 6.70 11.28 6.74
N LEU A 10 7.21 12.43 6.28
CA LEU A 10 6.77 13.05 5.03
C LEU A 10 7.06 12.18 3.81
N ALA A 11 8.23 11.57 3.75
CA ALA A 11 8.56 10.62 2.70
C ALA A 11 7.59 9.43 2.72
N GLY A 12 7.32 8.86 3.89
CA GLY A 12 6.33 7.82 4.08
C GLY A 12 4.93 8.21 3.58
N GLN A 13 4.46 9.39 3.97
CA GLN A 13 3.17 9.93 3.53
C GLN A 13 3.12 10.17 2.03
N LEU A 14 4.16 10.78 1.45
CA LEU A 14 4.25 11.06 0.02
C LEU A 14 4.26 9.76 -0.78
N LEU A 15 5.03 8.76 -0.34
CA LEU A 15 5.09 7.44 -0.93
C LEU A 15 3.73 6.76 -0.88
N ALA A 16 3.09 6.72 0.29
CA ALA A 16 1.77 6.12 0.49
C ALA A 16 0.70 6.79 -0.41
N LEU A 17 0.63 8.13 -0.41
CA LEU A 17 -0.32 8.88 -1.21
C LEU A 17 -0.12 8.66 -2.71
N SER A 18 1.13 8.55 -3.18
CA SER A 18 1.42 8.27 -4.58
C SER A 18 0.88 6.90 -5.03
N TYR A 19 0.97 5.88 -4.18
CA TYR A 19 0.42 4.55 -4.46
C TYR A 19 -1.11 4.54 -4.37
N VAL A 20 -1.67 5.19 -3.35
CA VAL A 20 -3.12 5.34 -3.20
C VAL A 20 -3.71 6.02 -4.42
N MET A 21 -3.13 7.15 -4.85
CA MET A 21 -3.67 7.92 -5.97
C MET A 21 -3.55 7.16 -7.30
N GLU A 22 -2.42 6.50 -7.58
CA GLU A 22 -2.30 5.69 -8.80
C GLU A 22 -3.30 4.52 -8.84
N ASN A 23 -3.51 3.85 -7.71
CA ASN A 23 -4.28 2.59 -7.67
C ASN A 23 -5.75 2.78 -7.25
N THR A 24 -6.16 3.98 -6.86
CA THR A 24 -7.57 4.25 -6.54
C THR A 24 -8.32 4.81 -7.75
N PHE A 25 -7.69 5.58 -8.62
CA PHE A 25 -8.42 6.26 -9.70
C PHE A 25 -8.33 5.51 -11.03
N LEU A 26 -9.49 5.29 -11.65
CA LEU A 26 -9.62 4.82 -13.03
C LEU A 26 -9.59 6.02 -13.99
N GLY A 27 -8.93 5.85 -15.14
CA GLY A 27 -8.87 6.87 -16.19
C GLY A 27 -7.73 7.89 -16.02
N LEU A 28 -6.74 7.58 -15.19
CA LEU A 28 -5.57 8.43 -14.99
C LEU A 28 -4.81 8.64 -16.32
N PRO A 29 -4.52 9.90 -16.71
CA PRO A 29 -3.69 10.16 -17.88
C PRO A 29 -2.25 9.74 -17.63
N GLY A 30 -1.49 9.45 -18.70
CA GLY A 30 -0.07 9.10 -18.60
C GLY A 30 0.77 10.14 -17.85
N GLN A 31 0.41 11.43 -17.94
CA GLN A 31 1.05 12.52 -17.19
C GLN A 31 0.87 12.37 -15.66
N ALA A 32 -0.31 11.94 -15.19
CA ALA A 32 -0.55 11.69 -13.77
C ALA A 32 0.34 10.55 -13.26
N ARG A 33 0.53 9.52 -14.09
CA ARG A 33 1.43 8.40 -13.78
C ARG A 33 2.87 8.87 -13.60
N ARG A 34 3.37 9.73 -14.51
CA ARG A 34 4.69 10.36 -14.39
C ARG A 34 4.83 11.16 -13.10
N PHE A 35 3.80 11.92 -12.73
CA PHE A 35 3.78 12.65 -11.47
C PHE A 35 3.91 11.72 -10.25
N PHE A 36 3.13 10.63 -10.18
CA PHE A 36 3.20 9.69 -9.04
C PHE A 36 4.58 9.04 -8.95
N VAL A 37 5.11 8.57 -10.07
CA VAL A 37 6.44 7.97 -10.14
C VAL A 37 7.54 8.95 -9.72
N THR A 38 7.44 10.22 -10.13
CA THR A 38 8.37 11.27 -9.69
C THR A 38 8.22 11.56 -8.20
N ALA A 39 6.99 11.58 -7.67
CA ALA A 39 6.74 11.76 -6.25
C ALA A 39 7.34 10.62 -5.40
N ARG A 40 7.32 9.37 -5.91
CA ARG A 40 7.98 8.23 -5.26
C ARG A 40 9.50 8.36 -5.24
N LEU A 41 10.10 8.79 -6.36
CA LEU A 41 11.53 9.09 -6.41
C LEU A 41 11.91 10.15 -5.36
N LEU A 42 11.14 11.24 -5.26
CA LEU A 42 11.35 12.28 -4.27
C LEU A 42 11.18 11.74 -2.85
N ALA A 43 10.15 10.94 -2.58
CA ALA A 43 9.92 10.33 -1.28
C ALA A 43 11.13 9.49 -0.85
N ASN A 44 11.61 8.61 -1.72
CA ASN A 44 12.78 7.78 -1.43
C ASN A 44 14.04 8.63 -1.20
N LEU A 45 14.24 9.69 -1.99
CA LEU A 45 15.37 10.59 -1.82
C LEU A 45 15.31 11.31 -0.46
N VAL A 46 14.17 11.89 -0.13
CA VAL A 46 13.94 12.58 1.17
C VAL A 46 14.16 11.61 2.33
N TRP A 47 13.68 10.36 2.21
CA TRP A 47 13.87 9.34 3.23
C TRP A 47 15.33 8.95 3.40
N ILE A 48 16.03 8.61 2.31
CA ILE A 48 17.44 8.21 2.33
C ILE A 48 18.28 9.34 2.95
N VAL A 49 18.12 10.55 2.43
CA VAL A 49 18.86 11.72 2.90
C VAL A 49 18.56 12.04 4.38
N GLY A 50 17.30 11.90 4.80
CA GLY A 50 16.90 12.04 6.21
C GLY A 50 17.48 10.93 7.12
N SER A 51 17.61 9.71 6.62
CA SER A 51 18.15 8.55 7.35
C SER A 51 19.68 8.54 7.44
N LEU A 52 20.39 9.21 6.52
CA LEU A 52 21.86 9.26 6.48
C LEU A 52 22.50 10.16 7.55
N ARG A 53 21.72 10.60 8.55
CA ARG A 53 22.14 11.47 9.67
C ARG A 53 23.35 10.98 10.46
N HIS A 54 23.67 9.68 10.38
CA HIS A 54 24.76 9.04 11.11
C HIS A 54 25.70 8.28 10.17
N ILE A 55 26.17 8.92 9.09
CA ILE A 55 27.41 8.49 8.45
C ILE A 55 28.55 8.78 9.44
N SER A 56 28.62 7.98 10.50
CA SER A 56 29.88 7.76 11.18
C SER A 56 30.83 7.17 10.14
N LYS A 57 32.12 7.47 10.24
CA LYS A 57 33.18 6.92 9.39
C LYS A 57 33.32 5.39 9.48
N HIS A 58 32.37 4.69 10.11
CA HIS A 58 32.33 3.24 10.17
C HIS A 58 31.89 2.67 8.82
N ASN A 59 32.63 1.68 8.34
CA ASN A 59 32.40 1.00 7.06
C ASN A 59 30.94 0.52 6.90
N HIS A 60 30.29 0.09 7.98
CA HIS A 60 28.91 -0.40 7.96
C HIS A 60 27.88 0.68 7.57
N SER A 61 28.04 1.93 8.04
CA SER A 61 27.15 3.03 7.66
C SER A 61 27.29 3.41 6.18
N GLN A 62 28.50 3.26 5.63
CA GLN A 62 28.73 3.49 4.21
C GLN A 62 28.10 2.37 3.36
N GLU A 63 28.25 1.11 3.75
CA GLU A 63 27.62 -0.02 3.04
C GLU A 63 26.08 0.11 3.00
N ILE A 64 25.45 0.50 4.10
CA ILE A 64 24.01 0.77 4.15
C ILE A 64 23.64 1.90 3.17
N ALA A 65 24.39 3.00 3.19
CA ALA A 65 24.16 4.11 2.27
C ALA A 65 24.29 3.69 0.80
N LYS A 66 25.34 2.92 0.47
CA LYS A 66 25.54 2.36 -0.87
C LYS A 66 24.35 1.52 -1.30
N ASN A 67 23.89 0.61 -0.44
CA ASN A 67 22.73 -0.23 -0.72
C ASN A 67 21.46 0.61 -0.97
N LEU A 68 21.19 1.63 -0.15
CA LEU A 68 20.03 2.50 -0.31
C LEU A 68 20.06 3.30 -1.63
N PHE A 69 21.20 3.90 -1.97
CA PHE A 69 21.35 4.58 -3.26
C PHE A 69 21.29 3.60 -4.44
N GLY A 70 21.79 2.37 -4.28
CA GLY A 70 21.66 1.31 -5.27
C GLY A 70 20.20 0.92 -5.53
N LEU A 71 19.38 0.85 -4.49
CA LEU A 71 17.92 0.64 -4.63
C LEU A 71 17.27 1.83 -5.35
N LEU A 72 17.62 3.08 -5.02
CA LEU A 72 17.07 4.23 -5.73
C LEU A 72 17.47 4.26 -7.22
N LEU A 73 18.70 3.87 -7.56
CA LEU A 73 19.14 3.70 -8.95
C LEU A 73 18.38 2.58 -9.67
N LYS A 74 18.07 1.47 -8.98
CA LYS A 74 17.20 0.40 -9.51
C LYS A 74 15.80 0.93 -9.83
N ARG A 75 15.25 1.85 -9.01
CA ARG A 75 13.96 2.48 -9.32
C ARG A 75 14.07 3.33 -10.57
N LEU A 76 15.10 4.16 -10.64
CA LEU A 76 15.31 5.08 -11.75
C LEU A 76 15.42 4.33 -13.08
N THR A 77 16.16 3.22 -13.09
CA THR A 77 16.27 2.36 -14.27
C THR A 77 14.93 1.71 -14.65
N HIS A 78 14.16 1.22 -13.67
CA HIS A 78 12.81 0.69 -13.92
C HIS A 78 11.88 1.75 -14.55
N ILE A 79 11.90 2.98 -14.03
CA ILE A 79 11.13 4.11 -14.57
C ILE A 79 11.57 4.44 -16.00
N GLN A 80 12.88 4.48 -16.26
CA GLN A 80 13.40 4.73 -17.60
C GLN A 80 12.95 3.65 -18.59
N THR A 81 12.91 2.38 -18.17
CA THR A 81 12.40 1.29 -19.03
C THR A 81 10.90 1.38 -19.28
N GLU A 82 10.11 1.81 -18.30
CA GLU A 82 8.66 1.86 -18.40
C GLU A 82 8.16 3.07 -19.21
N PHE A 83 8.81 4.23 -19.07
CA PHE A 83 8.37 5.49 -19.69
C PHE A 83 9.17 5.90 -20.93
N GLY A 84 10.28 5.22 -21.26
CA GLY A 84 11.08 5.46 -22.47
C GLY A 84 11.65 6.88 -22.57
N GLU A 85 11.76 7.39 -23.81
CA GLU A 85 12.27 8.75 -24.14
C GLU A 85 11.30 9.90 -23.78
N ASP A 86 10.09 9.53 -23.38
CA ASP A 86 8.97 10.43 -23.14
C ASP A 86 9.04 11.10 -21.76
N PHE A 87 9.81 10.51 -20.85
CA PHE A 87 10.25 11.16 -19.62
C PHE A 87 11.37 12.12 -19.98
N ASN A 88 11.42 13.33 -19.42
CA ASN A 88 12.45 14.32 -19.75
C ASN A 88 13.83 13.83 -19.26
N LEU A 89 14.45 12.92 -20.02
CA LEU A 89 15.63 12.13 -19.66
C LEU A 89 16.83 13.00 -19.32
N ASN A 90 16.88 14.23 -19.86
CA ASN A 90 17.97 15.16 -19.59
C ASN A 90 18.02 15.62 -18.13
N GLN A 91 16.87 15.86 -17.49
CA GLN A 91 16.82 16.19 -16.06
C GLN A 91 17.11 14.96 -15.18
N LEU A 92 16.71 13.77 -15.63
CA LEU A 92 17.03 12.52 -14.96
C LEU A 92 18.50 12.11 -15.14
N GLY A 93 19.15 12.44 -16.25
CA GLY A 93 20.55 12.09 -16.50
C GLY A 93 21.50 12.80 -15.54
N ASP A 94 21.29 14.10 -15.34
CA ASP A 94 22.02 14.86 -14.32
C ASP A 94 21.77 14.32 -12.92
N PHE A 95 20.51 13.99 -12.61
CA PHE A 95 20.13 13.39 -11.33
C PHE A 95 20.76 12.00 -11.12
N GLN A 96 20.74 11.15 -12.16
CA GLN A 96 21.36 9.82 -12.18
C GLN A 96 22.86 9.91 -11.91
N SER A 97 23.56 10.87 -12.55
CA SER A 97 24.99 11.08 -12.33
C SER A 97 25.30 11.51 -10.88
N ARG A 98 24.40 12.29 -10.26
CA ARG A 98 24.54 12.71 -8.84
C ARG A 98 24.30 11.53 -7.91
N LEU A 99 23.27 10.72 -8.18
CA LEU A 99 22.98 9.51 -7.43
C LEU A 99 24.10 8.47 -7.54
N GLN A 100 24.66 8.27 -8.74
CA GLN A 100 25.77 7.35 -8.95
C GLN A 100 27.01 7.77 -8.14
N ARG A 101 27.34 9.07 -8.14
CA ARG A 101 28.43 9.60 -7.31
C ARG A 101 28.19 9.37 -5.81
N ALA A 102 26.97 9.54 -5.33
CA ALA A 102 26.60 9.29 -3.93
C ALA A 102 26.62 7.79 -3.58
N HIS A 103 26.28 6.92 -4.53
CA HIS A 103 26.39 5.46 -4.42
C HIS A 103 27.86 5.00 -4.37
N ASP A 104 28.71 5.53 -5.23
CA ASP A 104 30.12 5.12 -5.30
C ASP A 104 30.89 5.57 -4.04
N ASN A 105 30.63 6.82 -3.61
CA ASN A 105 31.25 7.41 -2.43
C ASN A 105 30.28 8.36 -1.68
N THR A 106 29.77 7.89 -0.55
CA THR A 106 28.84 8.67 0.28
C THR A 106 29.60 9.66 1.17
N THR A 107 29.67 10.91 0.74
CA THR A 107 30.27 12.03 1.47
C THR A 107 29.32 13.22 1.52
N VAL A 108 29.60 14.20 2.38
CA VAL A 108 28.81 15.45 2.42
C VAL A 108 28.78 16.11 1.03
N THR A 109 29.91 16.15 0.33
CA THR A 109 30.02 16.75 -1.01
C THR A 109 29.21 16.05 -2.09
N THR A 110 28.97 14.74 -1.98
CA THR A 110 28.12 14.01 -2.93
C THR A 110 26.64 14.05 -2.55
N ILE A 111 26.32 14.22 -1.27
CA ILE A 111 24.94 14.35 -0.78
C ILE A 111 24.38 15.77 -0.95
N THR A 112 25.18 16.83 -0.77
CA THR A 112 24.71 18.23 -0.87
C THR A 112 23.96 18.52 -2.18
N PRO A 113 24.44 18.13 -3.38
CA PRO A 113 23.71 18.36 -4.64
C PRO A 113 22.38 17.60 -4.75
N LEU A 114 22.13 16.60 -3.90
CA LEU A 114 20.86 15.89 -3.79
C LEU A 114 19.87 16.66 -2.90
N PHE A 115 20.35 17.36 -1.87
CA PHE A 115 19.52 18.31 -1.12
C PHE A 115 19.05 19.46 -2.01
N ASP A 116 19.94 20.04 -2.81
CA ASP A 116 19.58 21.10 -3.76
C ASP A 116 18.49 20.62 -4.73
N TYR A 117 18.54 19.34 -5.14
CA TYR A 117 17.50 18.73 -5.97
C TYR A 117 16.15 18.61 -5.23
N ILE A 118 16.15 18.25 -3.95
CA ILE A 118 14.93 18.22 -3.13
C ILE A 118 14.33 19.64 -3.02
N GLU A 119 15.16 20.64 -2.75
CA GLU A 119 14.70 22.03 -2.56
C GLU A 119 14.21 22.68 -3.86
N SER A 120 14.81 22.34 -4.99
CA SER A 120 14.43 22.84 -6.32
C SER A 120 13.40 21.97 -7.03
N PHE A 121 12.86 20.94 -6.36
CA PHE A 121 11.92 20.01 -6.97
C PHE A 121 10.62 20.72 -7.38
N VAL A 122 10.30 20.66 -8.66
CA VAL A 122 9.02 21.13 -9.21
C VAL A 122 8.21 19.92 -9.66
N PRO A 123 7.04 19.66 -9.05
CA PRO A 123 6.20 18.54 -9.47
C PRO A 123 5.74 18.72 -10.92
N PRO A 124 5.73 17.65 -11.74
CA PRO A 124 5.20 17.71 -13.09
C PRO A 124 3.75 18.21 -13.10
N ALA A 125 3.39 19.05 -14.07
CA ALA A 125 2.01 19.46 -14.24
C ALA A 125 1.14 18.25 -14.62
N VAL A 126 0.00 18.09 -13.95
CA VAL A 126 -0.96 17.03 -14.25
C VAL A 126 -2.24 17.64 -14.76
N ASP A 127 -2.63 17.25 -15.96
CA ASP A 127 -3.90 17.63 -16.55
C ASP A 127 -5.02 16.65 -16.14
N PHE A 128 -5.93 17.11 -15.29
CA PHE A 128 -7.08 16.33 -14.83
C PHE A 128 -8.37 16.59 -15.64
N ARG A 129 -8.27 17.10 -16.88
CA ARG A 129 -9.45 17.30 -17.74
C ARG A 129 -10.17 16.00 -18.12
N ASN A 130 -9.54 14.85 -17.95
CA ASN A 130 -10.17 13.55 -18.15
C ASN A 130 -11.14 13.19 -17.01
N LEU A 131 -12.23 12.49 -17.33
CA LEU A 131 -13.18 11.96 -16.35
C LEU A 131 -12.54 10.87 -15.49
N LEU A 132 -12.01 11.27 -14.33
CA LEU A 132 -11.50 10.35 -13.32
C LEU A 132 -12.66 9.73 -12.54
N LYS A 133 -12.57 8.42 -12.27
CA LYS A 133 -13.50 7.73 -11.39
C LYS A 133 -12.75 7.09 -10.24
N ARG A 134 -13.20 7.34 -9.01
CA ARG A 134 -12.63 6.71 -7.82
C ARG A 134 -13.12 5.27 -7.70
N SER A 135 -12.20 4.33 -7.53
CA SER A 135 -12.50 2.95 -7.17
C SER A 135 -13.02 2.92 -5.73
N ASP A 136 -14.11 2.20 -5.53
CA ASP A 136 -14.81 2.16 -4.25
C ASP A 136 -15.49 0.79 -4.10
N ALA A 137 -15.81 0.40 -2.87
CA ALA A 137 -16.54 -0.82 -2.60
C ALA A 137 -17.48 -0.66 -1.40
N VAL A 138 -18.65 -1.28 -1.51
CA VAL A 138 -19.66 -1.31 -0.46
C VAL A 138 -19.97 -2.76 -0.12
N ILE A 139 -19.68 -3.15 1.11
CA ILE A 139 -20.06 -4.46 1.63
C ILE A 139 -21.57 -4.42 1.94
N ILE A 140 -22.30 -5.36 1.36
CA ILE A 140 -23.74 -5.56 1.54
C ILE A 140 -23.97 -6.64 2.60
N GLU A 141 -23.20 -7.74 2.52
CA GLU A 141 -23.17 -8.81 3.51
C GLU A 141 -21.72 -9.09 3.94
N PRO A 142 -21.46 -9.29 5.24
CA PRO A 142 -22.43 -9.26 6.33
C PRO A 142 -22.92 -7.83 6.65
N ALA A 143 -24.18 -7.70 7.03
CA ALA A 143 -24.76 -6.43 7.43
C ALA A 143 -24.10 -5.91 8.72
N TYR A 144 -23.89 -4.60 8.81
CA TYR A 144 -23.43 -3.94 10.02
C TYR A 144 -24.47 -4.16 11.13
N GLN A 145 -24.07 -4.78 12.24
CA GLN A 145 -24.92 -5.16 13.38
C GLN A 145 -25.90 -6.31 13.09
N SER A 146 -25.40 -7.55 13.14
CA SER A 146 -26.26 -8.68 13.53
C SER A 146 -26.66 -8.46 15.00
N THR A 147 -27.95 -8.34 15.28
CA THR A 147 -28.47 -8.24 16.66
C THR A 147 -28.51 -9.59 17.37
N THR A 148 -28.15 -10.67 16.66
CA THR A 148 -28.26 -12.03 17.15
C THR A 148 -26.88 -12.54 17.54
N GLU A 149 -26.70 -12.89 18.82
CA GLU A 149 -25.46 -13.51 19.28
C GLU A 149 -25.22 -14.83 18.56
N GLN A 150 -24.13 -14.92 17.81
CA GLN A 150 -23.72 -16.17 17.16
C GLN A 150 -22.61 -16.83 17.97
N VAL A 151 -22.96 -17.95 18.61
CA VAL A 151 -21.99 -18.83 19.28
C VAL A 151 -21.45 -19.80 18.24
N PHE A 152 -20.14 -19.81 18.08
CA PHE A 152 -19.46 -20.68 17.13
C PHE A 152 -18.65 -21.74 17.89
N ASN A 153 -18.74 -22.99 17.42
CA ASN A 153 -17.86 -24.03 17.90
C ASN A 153 -16.48 -23.84 17.25
N SER A 154 -15.44 -23.64 18.05
CA SER A 154 -14.04 -23.48 17.60
C SER A 154 -13.46 -24.71 16.90
N GLU A 155 -14.11 -25.88 17.02
CA GLU A 155 -13.70 -27.11 16.33
C GLU A 155 -13.98 -27.06 14.82
N PHE A 156 -14.87 -26.18 14.36
CA PHE A 156 -15.25 -26.07 12.96
C PHE A 156 -14.89 -24.70 12.37
N PRO A 157 -14.38 -24.66 11.11
CA PRO A 157 -14.17 -23.40 10.42
C PRO A 157 -15.48 -22.61 10.28
N LEU A 158 -15.44 -21.34 10.69
CA LEU A 158 -16.52 -20.41 10.49
C LEU A 158 -16.52 -19.92 9.05
N ARG A 159 -17.59 -20.22 8.32
CA ARG A 159 -17.80 -19.74 6.96
C ARG A 159 -18.61 -18.43 6.97
N ILE A 160 -17.98 -17.33 6.57
CA ILE A 160 -18.61 -16.01 6.46
C ILE A 160 -18.91 -15.75 4.99
N ARG A 161 -20.18 -15.51 4.68
CA ARG A 161 -20.60 -15.07 3.35
C ARG A 161 -20.34 -13.58 3.19
N ILE A 162 -19.72 -13.21 2.08
CA ILE A 162 -19.42 -11.81 1.76
C ILE A 162 -20.03 -11.48 0.41
N ILE A 163 -20.88 -10.46 0.41
CA ILE A 163 -21.43 -9.84 -0.79
C ILE A 163 -21.04 -8.37 -0.78
N ALA A 164 -20.40 -7.91 -1.84
CA ALA A 164 -20.01 -6.51 -1.97
C ALA A 164 -20.20 -6.02 -3.41
N ASP A 165 -20.61 -4.77 -3.55
CA ASP A 165 -20.58 -4.07 -4.83
C ASP A 165 -19.25 -3.32 -4.94
N VAL A 166 -18.56 -3.52 -6.06
CA VAL A 166 -17.24 -2.96 -6.36
C VAL A 166 -17.36 -2.07 -7.59
N PHE A 167 -16.88 -0.83 -7.48
CA PHE A 167 -17.09 0.23 -8.43
C PHE A 167 -15.78 0.71 -9.05
N ASN A 168 -15.81 1.02 -10.35
CA ASN A 168 -14.71 1.62 -11.12
C ASN A 168 -13.40 0.80 -11.10
N VAL A 169 -13.51 -0.52 -11.09
CA VAL A 169 -12.35 -1.43 -11.09
C VAL A 169 -12.15 -2.02 -12.48
N ALA A 170 -10.92 -1.96 -13.01
CA ALA A 170 -10.56 -2.55 -14.30
C ALA A 170 -10.25 -4.05 -14.19
N ASP A 171 -9.49 -4.43 -13.16
CA ASP A 171 -9.06 -5.81 -12.94
C ASP A 171 -9.57 -6.33 -11.59
N THR A 172 -10.40 -7.37 -11.63
CA THR A 172 -10.95 -8.03 -10.44
C THR A 172 -9.92 -8.92 -9.74
N GLY A 173 -8.84 -9.34 -10.42
CA GLY A 173 -7.77 -10.15 -9.81
C GLY A 173 -7.03 -9.40 -8.70
N SER A 174 -6.98 -8.07 -8.80
CA SER A 174 -6.44 -7.19 -7.76
C SER A 174 -7.37 -6.96 -6.56
N ILE A 175 -8.60 -7.51 -6.53
CA ILE A 175 -9.57 -7.24 -5.47
C ILE A 175 -9.60 -8.38 -4.46
N GLY A 176 -9.51 -8.03 -3.18
CA GLY A 176 -9.46 -8.97 -2.08
C GLY A 176 -10.36 -8.58 -0.92
N VAL A 177 -10.48 -9.51 0.02
CA VAL A 177 -11.13 -9.31 1.32
C VAL A 177 -10.06 -9.37 2.39
N GLN A 178 -9.95 -8.31 3.17
CA GLN A 178 -9.11 -8.27 4.37
C GLN A 178 -9.97 -8.54 5.60
N VAL A 179 -9.47 -9.41 6.47
CA VAL A 179 -10.03 -9.66 7.80
C VAL A 179 -8.98 -9.34 8.85
N THR A 180 -9.31 -8.42 9.76
CA THR A 180 -8.52 -8.14 10.97
C THR A 180 -9.16 -8.87 12.15
N PHE A 181 -8.39 -9.73 12.79
CA PHE A 181 -8.80 -10.47 13.97
C PHE A 181 -8.63 -9.63 15.25
N PRO A 182 -9.26 -10.02 16.38
CA PRO A 182 -9.13 -9.31 17.65
C PRO A 182 -7.70 -9.26 18.18
N ASP A 183 -6.89 -10.28 17.85
CA ASP A 183 -5.45 -10.35 18.16
C ASP A 183 -4.59 -9.47 17.22
N GLN A 184 -5.22 -8.60 16.42
CA GLN A 184 -4.63 -7.73 15.41
C GLN A 184 -3.93 -8.47 14.26
N LYS A 185 -4.06 -9.81 14.17
CA LYS A 185 -3.60 -10.53 12.98
C LYS A 185 -4.49 -10.16 11.81
N VAL A 186 -3.86 -9.91 10.67
CA VAL A 186 -4.52 -9.62 9.41
C VAL A 186 -4.42 -10.84 8.51
N ARG A 187 -5.53 -11.27 7.90
CA ARG A 187 -5.54 -12.21 6.79
C ARG A 187 -6.21 -11.60 5.57
N GLN A 188 -5.68 -11.93 4.40
CA GLN A 188 -6.18 -11.47 3.12
C GLN A 188 -6.63 -12.68 2.32
N PHE A 189 -7.80 -12.57 1.71
CA PHE A 189 -8.41 -13.59 0.87
C PHE A 189 -8.62 -13.00 -0.52
N TRP A 190 -8.23 -13.74 -1.56
CA TRP A 190 -8.31 -13.30 -2.95
C TRP A 190 -9.35 -14.16 -3.69
N PRO A 191 -10.58 -13.66 -3.87
CA PRO A 191 -11.63 -14.40 -4.56
C PRO A 191 -11.25 -14.70 -6.02
N PRO A 192 -11.55 -15.90 -6.55
CA PRO A 192 -11.37 -16.18 -7.97
C PRO A 192 -12.29 -15.30 -8.82
N SER A 193 -11.89 -14.99 -10.06
CA SER A 193 -12.66 -14.13 -10.97
C SER A 193 -14.09 -14.61 -11.23
N SER A 194 -14.37 -15.92 -11.09
CA SER A 194 -15.72 -16.50 -11.22
C SER A 194 -16.70 -16.05 -10.12
N GLN A 195 -16.21 -15.50 -9.01
CA GLN A 195 -17.02 -14.96 -7.93
C GLN A 195 -17.39 -13.48 -8.13
N PHE A 196 -16.91 -12.85 -9.21
CA PHE A 196 -17.26 -11.50 -9.60
C PHE A 196 -18.29 -11.53 -10.74
N VAL A 197 -19.49 -11.05 -10.44
CA VAL A 197 -20.56 -10.92 -11.44
C VAL A 197 -20.53 -9.50 -12.02
N LEU A 198 -20.26 -9.37 -13.31
CA LEU A 198 -20.30 -8.08 -14.00
C LEU A 198 -21.73 -7.52 -14.01
N ILE A 199 -21.93 -6.33 -13.47
CA ILE A 199 -23.22 -5.61 -13.52
C ILE A 199 -23.24 -4.67 -14.74
N LYS A 200 -22.17 -3.89 -14.90
CA LYS A 200 -21.93 -2.98 -16.03
C LYS A 200 -20.42 -2.72 -16.14
N PRO A 201 -19.90 -2.13 -17.23
CA PRO A 201 -18.45 -1.94 -17.40
C PRO A 201 -17.80 -1.27 -16.19
N PHE A 202 -16.81 -1.94 -15.59
CA PHE A 202 -16.09 -1.53 -14.36
C PHE A 202 -16.86 -1.65 -13.04
N TYR A 203 -18.04 -2.27 -13.04
CA TYR A 203 -18.90 -2.41 -11.86
C TYR A 203 -19.25 -3.89 -11.68
N TYR A 204 -18.87 -4.43 -10.53
CA TYR A 204 -18.98 -5.86 -10.25
C TYR A 204 -19.69 -6.10 -8.93
N ARG A 205 -20.37 -7.23 -8.82
CA ARG A 205 -20.82 -7.77 -7.55
C ARG A 205 -19.96 -8.96 -7.17
N LEU A 206 -19.20 -8.81 -6.10
CA LEU A 206 -18.46 -9.89 -5.47
C LEU A 206 -19.45 -10.76 -4.65
N LYS A 207 -19.42 -12.07 -4.87
CA LYS A 207 -20.14 -13.07 -4.07
C LYS A 207 -19.18 -14.18 -3.66
N THR A 208 -18.62 -14.06 -2.46
CA THR A 208 -17.62 -15.01 -1.95
C THR A 208 -18.00 -15.55 -0.57
N SER A 209 -17.27 -16.56 -0.12
CA SER A 209 -17.30 -17.02 1.25
C SER A 209 -15.87 -17.23 1.72
N ILE A 210 -15.56 -16.74 2.91
CA ILE A 210 -14.26 -16.97 3.54
C ILE A 210 -14.44 -17.95 4.69
N GLU A 211 -13.45 -18.81 4.90
CA GLU A 211 -13.42 -19.75 5.99
C GLU A 211 -12.37 -19.32 7.01
N ILE A 212 -12.79 -19.24 8.27
CA ILE A 212 -11.99 -18.76 9.38
C ILE A 212 -11.91 -19.84 10.44
N SER A 213 -10.71 -20.34 10.70
CA SER A 213 -10.42 -21.22 11.84
C SER A 213 -9.64 -20.44 12.89
N GLN A 214 -10.20 -20.32 14.09
CA GLN A 214 -9.59 -19.65 15.23
C GLN A 214 -9.78 -20.49 16.50
N SER A 215 -8.80 -20.42 17.40
CA SER A 215 -8.90 -21.02 18.73
C SER A 215 -10.05 -20.41 19.53
N SER A 216 -10.60 -21.15 20.49
CA SER A 216 -11.66 -20.68 21.37
C SER A 216 -11.33 -19.31 21.99
N TRP A 217 -12.27 -18.37 21.93
CA TRP A 217 -12.19 -17.07 22.59
C TRP A 217 -13.23 -17.05 23.70
N THR A 218 -12.75 -16.82 24.92
CA THR A 218 -13.58 -16.79 26.13
C THR A 218 -14.37 -15.49 26.27
N ALA A 219 -13.97 -14.43 25.57
CA ALA A 219 -14.63 -13.13 25.55
C ALA A 219 -15.34 -12.89 24.22
N LYS A 220 -16.39 -12.05 24.25
CA LYS A 220 -17.01 -11.52 23.03
C LYS A 220 -15.97 -10.70 22.26
N CYS A 221 -15.81 -10.97 20.98
CA CYS A 221 -14.87 -10.24 20.13
C CYS A 221 -15.46 -9.99 18.75
N SER A 222 -15.09 -8.88 18.10
CA SER A 222 -15.46 -8.57 16.72
C SER A 222 -14.27 -8.76 15.78
N ILE A 223 -14.56 -9.15 14.55
CA ILE A 223 -13.58 -9.12 13.46
C ILE A 223 -13.87 -7.93 12.55
N GLU A 224 -12.84 -7.33 12.00
CA GLU A 224 -12.99 -6.24 11.03
C GLU A 224 -12.90 -6.81 9.62
N ILE A 225 -13.87 -6.50 8.76
CA ILE A 225 -13.87 -6.92 7.35
C ILE A 225 -13.80 -5.68 6.45
N LYS A 226 -12.90 -5.72 5.45
CA LYS A 226 -12.74 -4.69 4.41
C LYS A 226 -12.57 -5.30 3.03
N ILE A 227 -13.06 -4.60 2.01
CA ILE A 227 -12.67 -4.84 0.63
C ILE A 227 -11.40 -4.04 0.37
N ILE A 228 -10.39 -4.72 -0.17
CA ILE A 228 -9.09 -4.15 -0.47
C ILE A 228 -8.72 -4.35 -1.93
N ARG A 229 -7.76 -3.57 -2.39
CA ARG A 229 -7.11 -3.74 -3.68
C ARG A 229 -5.61 -3.95 -3.49
N SER A 230 -5.04 -4.99 -4.07
CA SER A 230 -3.58 -5.17 -4.15
C SER A 230 -2.97 -4.28 -5.23
N PHE A 231 -1.74 -3.87 -4.98
CA PHE A 231 -0.87 -3.24 -5.96
C PHE A 231 0.57 -3.70 -5.75
N GLU A 232 1.33 -3.69 -6.83
CA GLU A 232 2.76 -3.98 -6.79
C GLU A 232 3.53 -2.69 -6.48
N THR A 233 4.52 -2.79 -5.60
CA THR A 233 5.42 -1.68 -5.30
C THR A 233 6.60 -1.70 -6.28
N ASP A 234 7.06 -0.53 -6.70
CA ASP A 234 8.17 -0.42 -7.66
C ASP A 234 9.45 -1.07 -7.11
N ILE A 235 9.69 -0.95 -5.78
CA ILE A 235 10.77 -1.64 -5.07
C ILE A 235 10.22 -2.17 -3.73
N PRO A 236 9.81 -3.45 -3.66
CA PRO A 236 9.24 -4.03 -2.44
C PRO A 236 10.08 -3.83 -1.19
N ASP A 237 11.38 -4.15 -1.25
CA ASP A 237 12.27 -4.10 -0.09
C ASP A 237 12.38 -2.70 0.55
N LEU A 238 12.47 -1.66 -0.30
CA LEU A 238 12.62 -0.27 0.15
C LEU A 238 11.27 0.32 0.56
N ASP A 239 10.24 0.10 -0.26
CA ASP A 239 8.93 0.71 -0.06
C ASP A 239 8.24 0.15 1.17
N GLU A 240 8.36 -1.15 1.44
CA GLU A 240 7.82 -1.72 2.66
C GLU A 240 8.44 -1.08 3.90
N CYS A 241 9.76 -0.83 3.88
CA CYS A 241 10.46 -0.18 4.98
C CYS A 241 9.94 1.25 5.23
N ILE A 242 9.75 2.03 4.17
CA ILE A 242 9.27 3.42 4.23
C ILE A 242 7.79 3.47 4.63
N LEU A 243 6.95 2.62 4.04
CA LEU A 243 5.50 2.58 4.30
C LEU A 243 5.18 2.14 5.74
N ARG A 244 5.95 1.21 6.32
CA ARG A 244 5.80 0.78 7.73
C ARG A 244 5.97 1.93 8.73
N GLN A 245 6.71 2.98 8.37
CA GLN A 245 6.93 4.15 9.22
C GLN A 245 5.77 5.15 9.15
N THR A 246 4.78 4.90 8.30
CA THR A 246 3.68 5.83 8.03
C THR A 246 2.41 5.39 8.74
N ILE A 247 1.71 6.33 9.39
CA ILE A 247 0.42 6.10 10.05
C ILE A 247 -0.73 6.37 9.05
N THR A 248 -0.61 5.95 7.79
CA THR A 248 -1.71 6.10 6.84
C THR A 248 -2.60 4.87 6.95
N ARG A 249 -3.77 5.02 7.58
CA ARG A 249 -4.71 3.91 7.88
C ARG A 249 -5.20 3.15 6.65
N ASP A 250 -5.09 3.75 5.47
CA ASP A 250 -5.65 3.23 4.23
C ASP A 250 -4.65 2.40 3.40
N VAL A 251 -3.36 2.40 3.78
CA VAL A 251 -2.30 1.62 3.11
C VAL A 251 -1.74 0.59 4.08
N VAL A 252 -1.90 -0.68 3.75
CA VAL A 252 -1.25 -1.78 4.48
C VAL A 252 -0.18 -2.36 3.58
N SER A 253 1.08 -2.25 3.99
CA SER A 253 2.20 -2.90 3.31
C SER A 253 2.27 -4.38 3.69
N THR A 254 2.59 -5.23 2.71
CA THR A 254 2.85 -6.66 2.88
C THR A 254 4.20 -6.99 2.26
N THR A 255 4.74 -8.18 2.57
CA THR A 255 6.09 -8.62 2.14
C THR A 255 6.30 -8.73 0.63
N SER A 256 5.26 -8.59 -0.20
CA SER A 256 5.35 -8.68 -1.66
C SER A 256 4.57 -7.61 -2.44
N GLY A 257 3.98 -6.63 -1.74
CA GLY A 257 3.14 -5.60 -2.35
C GLY A 257 2.37 -4.80 -1.32
N GLY A 258 1.60 -3.82 -1.78
CA GLY A 258 0.73 -3.04 -0.90
C GLY A 258 -0.74 -3.36 -1.12
N THR A 259 -1.55 -2.99 -0.14
CA THR A 259 -3.01 -3.05 -0.25
C THR A 259 -3.64 -1.72 0.13
N ILE A 260 -4.69 -1.35 -0.59
CA ILE A 260 -5.47 -0.13 -0.35
C ILE A 260 -6.90 -0.52 0.00
N ALA A 261 -7.46 0.08 1.04
CA ALA A 261 -8.86 -0.11 1.38
C ALA A 261 -9.77 0.55 0.34
N LEU A 262 -10.67 -0.24 -0.25
CA LEU A 262 -11.73 0.25 -1.14
C LEU A 262 -13.05 0.46 -0.40
N SER A 263 -13.29 -0.25 0.70
CA SER A 263 -14.48 -0.08 1.53
C SER A 263 -14.16 0.48 2.90
N LYS A 264 -15.18 1.05 3.55
CA LYS A 264 -15.15 1.21 5.01
C LYS A 264 -15.07 -0.15 5.69
N SER A 265 -14.47 -0.18 6.86
CA SER A 265 -14.47 -1.32 7.76
C SER A 265 -15.87 -1.63 8.25
N ILE A 266 -16.22 -2.91 8.23
CA ILE A 266 -17.36 -3.42 8.99
C ILE A 266 -16.82 -4.22 10.16
N LEU A 267 -17.24 -3.85 11.37
CA LEU A 267 -17.06 -4.68 12.55
C LEU A 267 -18.14 -5.76 12.52
N TRP A 268 -17.72 -6.97 12.25
CA TRP A 268 -18.59 -8.12 12.26
C TRP A 268 -18.60 -8.75 13.67
N ASP A 269 -19.70 -8.39 14.33
CA ASP A 269 -20.30 -8.87 15.57
C ASP A 269 -19.46 -8.80 16.86
N ASP A 270 -19.82 -7.84 17.72
CA ASP A 270 -19.35 -7.68 19.11
C ASP A 270 -19.83 -8.82 20.04
N SER A 271 -20.22 -9.98 19.52
CA SER A 271 -20.75 -11.11 20.27
C SER A 271 -20.23 -12.49 19.85
N LEU A 272 -19.22 -12.58 18.98
CA LEU A 272 -18.62 -13.88 18.64
C LEU A 272 -18.04 -14.53 19.91
N ARG A 273 -18.62 -15.66 20.31
CA ARG A 273 -18.02 -16.57 21.28
C ARG A 273 -17.58 -17.81 20.53
N PHE A 274 -16.28 -18.03 20.45
CA PHE A 274 -15.72 -19.31 20.02
C PHE A 274 -15.61 -20.20 21.26
N GLY A 275 -16.63 -21.01 21.53
CA GLY A 275 -16.68 -21.90 22.69
C GLY A 275 -16.62 -23.37 22.29
N GLN A 276 -16.23 -24.25 23.21
CA GLN A 276 -16.59 -25.67 23.11
C GLN A 276 -18.07 -25.80 23.44
N THR A 277 -18.90 -26.26 22.50
CA THR A 277 -20.18 -26.85 22.87
C THR A 277 -19.87 -28.19 23.52
N SER A 278 -20.00 -28.30 24.85
CA SER A 278 -20.07 -29.63 25.45
C SER A 278 -21.31 -30.30 24.88
N LEU A 279 -21.10 -31.39 24.14
CA LEU A 279 -22.14 -32.37 23.89
C LEU A 279 -22.32 -33.11 25.21
N ASP A 280 -23.15 -32.54 26.08
CA ASP A 280 -23.64 -33.26 27.26
C ASP A 280 -24.63 -34.33 26.77
N ASN A 281 -24.15 -35.57 26.73
CA ASN A 281 -24.97 -36.79 26.83
C ASN A 281 -24.85 -37.32 28.26
#